data_AF-G9ZM99-F1
#
_entry.id   AF-G9ZM99-F1
#
_cell.length_a   1.000
_cell.length_b   1.000
_cell.length_c   1.000
_cell.angle_alpha   90.00
_cell.angle_beta   90.00
_cell.angle_gamma   90.00
#
_symmetry.space_group_name_H-M   'P 1'
#
loop_
_entity.id
_entity.type
_entity.pdbx_description
1 polymer ?
#
loop_
_entity_poly.entity_id
_entity_poly.type
_entity_poly.pdbx_seq_one_letter_code
_entity_poly.pdbx_strand_id
1 'polypeptide(L)'
;MASLAQGVLGSSVTISIQKGTKPIVDKAVQIQLTDPNGNLIKNVDYTNATAANGKTLGTANGSSWTLAAADVTAIQDQIVNALKGTGYGLNDDNKLTTDQQTALAQTVFGGQVKIQTVIPKAPEIGDNQVKLTFVDDKGTTIGSIKLTKADGESTVQDTIKTAANGNDPTAGGDISTKAYSALLRKANIKGYGIDGSKLSANSEAILGATYGKEIKLTVTTVQTQSLLTDAKFFDGSHDIGYMENANGKRDTDSNFAQALLKDANINGAVGDTIAYSDFNKAIFSTGLETIYYASKQEGVWPVFVPGTHLDANDLDGTGATIFNAKLNSQKIYVYKLTISATMGGTNVVTGTDVNGKTSLFDKDGNATIGATGTPITLKYSEVEGPHFYDLSKSENFSVTSLAELYAKSQS
;
A
#
# COMPACT_ATOMS: atom_id res chain seq x y z
N MET A 1 37.33 54.46 14.50
CA MET A 1 36.80 55.83 14.37
C MET A 1 37.83 56.85 13.83
N ALA A 2 38.92 56.43 13.18
CA ALA A 2 39.97 57.34 12.71
C ALA A 2 39.68 58.02 11.35
N SER A 3 38.81 57.46 10.52
CA SER A 3 38.54 57.92 9.14
C SER A 3 37.58 59.12 9.04
N LEU A 4 36.73 59.34 10.04
CA LEU A 4 35.83 60.51 10.09
C LEU A 4 36.57 61.80 10.47
N ALA A 5 37.69 61.70 11.20
CA ALA A 5 38.45 62.84 11.70
C ALA A 5 39.42 63.45 10.66
N GLN A 6 39.55 62.88 9.46
CA GLN A 6 40.49 63.32 8.41
C GLN A 6 39.80 63.81 7.13
N GLY A 7 38.47 63.90 7.10
CA GLY A 7 37.74 64.35 5.91
C GLY A 7 37.93 65.84 5.62
N VAL A 8 38.39 66.18 4.41
CA VAL A 8 38.47 67.56 3.91
C VAL A 8 37.16 67.91 3.17
N LEU A 9 36.65 69.12 3.37
CA LEU A 9 35.43 69.61 2.71
C LEU A 9 35.56 69.51 1.18
N GLY A 10 34.61 68.84 0.53
CA GLY A 10 34.59 68.64 -0.93
C GLY A 10 35.17 67.30 -1.41
N SER A 11 35.65 66.42 -0.52
CA SER A 11 36.13 65.07 -0.86
C SER A 11 35.14 63.97 -0.46
N SER A 12 35.12 62.85 -1.19
CA SER A 12 34.36 61.66 -0.81
C SER A 12 35.13 60.82 0.20
N VAL A 13 34.54 60.55 1.37
CA VAL A 13 35.07 59.61 2.36
C VAL A 13 34.41 58.25 2.17
N THR A 14 35.19 57.22 1.82
CA THR A 14 34.70 55.85 1.70
C THR A 14 34.79 55.13 3.04
N ILE A 15 33.64 54.74 3.60
CA ILE A 15 33.58 53.87 4.78
C ILE A 15 33.39 52.44 4.31
N SER A 16 34.44 51.63 4.41
CA SER A 16 34.33 50.19 4.17
C SER A 16 33.63 49.54 5.35
N ILE A 17 32.38 49.10 5.15
CA ILE A 17 31.63 48.33 6.13
C ILE A 17 31.90 46.85 5.84
N GLN A 18 32.56 46.15 6.76
CA GLN A 18 32.64 44.69 6.70
C GLN A 18 31.27 44.13 7.10
N LYS A 19 30.68 43.25 6.27
CA LYS A 19 29.48 42.50 6.65
C LYS A 19 29.84 41.59 7.82
N GLY A 20 29.55 42.04 9.04
CA GLY A 20 29.68 41.22 10.24
C GLY A 20 28.77 39.99 10.16
N THR A 21 29.17 38.91 10.83
CA THR A 21 28.26 37.82 11.18
C THR A 21 27.05 38.39 11.92
N LYS A 22 25.86 37.80 11.70
CA LYS A 22 24.63 38.20 12.41
C LYS A 22 24.96 38.26 13.92
N PRO A 23 24.75 39.41 14.60
CA PRO A 23 24.98 39.50 16.04
C PRO A 23 24.19 38.40 16.75
N ILE A 24 24.83 37.71 17.70
CA ILE A 24 24.10 36.81 18.59
C ILE A 24 23.08 37.67 19.31
N VAL A 25 21.80 37.30 19.24
CA VAL A 25 20.75 38.03 19.94
C VAL A 25 21.05 37.92 21.45
N ASP A 26 21.11 39.04 22.17
CA ASP A 26 21.51 39.12 23.60
C ASP A 26 20.77 38.14 24.55
N LYS A 27 19.62 37.60 24.12
CA LYS A 27 18.80 36.64 24.87
C LYS A 27 18.70 35.27 24.20
N ALA A 28 19.64 34.90 23.34
CA ALA A 28 19.66 33.58 22.69
C ALA A 28 21.00 32.88 22.88
N VAL A 29 20.96 31.55 22.95
CA VAL A 29 22.12 30.69 22.73
C VAL A 29 22.18 30.38 21.24
N GLN A 30 23.27 30.72 20.56
CA GLN A 30 23.48 30.33 19.17
C GLN A 30 24.08 28.92 19.11
N ILE A 31 23.30 27.98 18.61
CA ILE A 31 23.68 26.59 18.42
C ILE A 31 24.18 26.43 16.98
N GLN A 32 25.47 26.14 16.83
CA GLN A 32 26.11 25.87 15.56
C GLN A 32 26.10 24.37 15.29
N LEU A 33 25.35 23.96 14.27
CA LEU A 33 25.23 22.55 13.86
C LEU A 33 26.32 22.25 12.83
N THR A 34 27.21 21.32 13.13
CA THR A 34 28.34 20.97 12.25
C THR A 34 28.33 19.50 11.85
N ASP A 35 28.87 19.18 10.68
CA ASP A 35 29.08 17.79 10.25
C ASP A 35 30.18 17.09 11.09
N PRO A 36 30.39 15.76 10.93
CA PRO A 36 31.47 15.04 11.62
C PRO A 36 32.89 15.56 11.33
N ASN A 37 33.08 16.34 10.26
CA ASN A 37 34.36 16.96 9.90
C ASN A 37 34.51 18.39 10.46
N GLY A 38 33.48 18.92 11.13
CA GLY A 38 33.46 20.27 11.72
C GLY A 38 32.98 21.38 10.78
N ASN A 39 32.48 21.06 9.59
CA ASN A 39 31.91 22.05 8.67
C ASN A 39 30.53 22.51 9.15
N LEU A 40 30.26 23.81 9.06
CA LEU A 40 28.99 24.38 9.48
C LEU A 40 27.85 23.98 8.51
N ILE A 41 26.79 23.37 9.05
CA ILE A 41 25.57 23.03 8.32
C ILE A 41 24.53 24.15 8.47
N LYS A 42 24.18 24.50 9.71
CA LYS A 42 23.15 25.50 10.06
C LYS A 42 23.42 26.12 11.45
N ASN A 43 22.83 27.30 11.67
CA ASN A 43 22.72 27.92 13.00
C ASN A 43 21.27 27.90 13.48
N VAL A 44 21.08 27.67 14.78
CA VAL A 44 19.79 27.77 15.48
C VAL A 44 19.97 28.70 16.67
N ASP A 45 19.14 29.74 16.79
CA ASP A 45 19.16 30.64 17.94
C ASP A 45 18.06 30.21 18.91
N TYR A 46 18.41 29.67 20.08
CA TYR A 46 17.46 29.23 21.10
C TYR A 46 17.28 30.26 22.22
N THR A 47 16.04 30.53 22.61
CA THR A 47 15.70 31.40 23.75
C THR A 47 14.58 30.76 24.57
N ASN A 48 14.46 31.14 25.84
CA ASN A 48 13.34 30.74 26.70
C ASN A 48 12.86 31.92 27.56
N ALA A 49 11.77 31.72 28.31
CA ALA A 49 11.14 32.79 29.10
C ALA A 49 12.08 33.39 30.17
N THR A 50 13.09 32.65 30.61
CA THR A 50 14.07 33.05 31.62
C THR A 50 15.36 33.63 31.04
N ALA A 51 15.45 33.76 29.70
CA ALA A 51 16.68 34.14 29.03
C ALA A 51 17.15 35.56 29.40
N ALA A 52 18.37 35.64 29.93
CA ALA A 52 19.06 36.89 30.26
C ALA A 52 20.54 36.78 29.89
N ASN A 53 21.09 37.82 29.26
CA ASN A 53 22.47 37.84 28.77
C ASN A 53 23.46 37.47 29.88
N GLY A 54 24.42 36.59 29.56
CA GLY A 54 25.43 36.09 30.49
C GLY A 54 24.93 35.08 31.53
N LYS A 55 23.64 34.74 31.56
CA LYS A 55 23.11 33.63 32.36
C LYS A 55 23.20 32.32 31.59
N THR A 56 23.51 31.23 32.29
CA THR A 56 23.53 29.89 31.70
C THR A 56 22.13 29.44 31.32
N LEU A 57 22.04 28.67 30.25
CA LEU A 57 20.79 28.08 29.77
C LEU A 57 20.27 27.01 30.73
N GLY A 58 21.16 26.19 31.29
CA GLY A 58 20.84 25.16 32.27
C GLY A 58 21.20 25.54 33.70
N THR A 59 21.00 24.58 34.60
CA THR A 59 21.29 24.71 36.03
C THR A 59 22.41 23.75 36.43
N ALA A 60 23.36 24.25 37.24
CA ALA A 60 24.39 23.43 37.87
C ALA A 60 23.82 22.72 39.11
N ASN A 61 24.09 21.43 39.24
CA ASN A 61 23.80 20.60 40.41
C ASN A 61 25.07 19.86 40.83
N GLY A 62 25.87 20.49 41.71
CA GLY A 62 27.21 20.02 42.03
C GLY A 62 28.15 20.11 40.83
N SER A 63 28.77 19.00 40.43
CA SER A 63 29.64 18.90 39.25
C SER A 63 28.89 18.61 37.95
N SER A 64 27.57 18.41 38.00
CA SER A 64 26.74 18.08 36.83
C SER A 64 25.90 19.28 36.37
N TRP A 65 25.64 19.38 35.07
CA TRP A 65 24.77 20.41 34.48
C TRP A 65 23.55 19.78 33.85
N THR A 66 22.39 20.41 34.02
CA THR A 66 21.12 19.88 33.51
C THR A 66 20.32 20.96 32.79
N LEU A 67 19.66 20.57 31.70
CA LEU A 67 18.63 21.36 31.03
C LEU A 67 17.28 21.03 31.65
N ALA A 68 16.36 22.00 31.68
CA ALA A 68 14.98 21.69 31.97
C ALA A 68 14.40 20.83 30.84
N ALA A 69 13.51 19.88 31.16
CA ALA A 69 12.93 18.96 30.17
C ALA A 69 12.23 19.71 29.01
N ALA A 70 11.57 20.83 29.31
CA ALA A 70 10.96 21.69 28.31
C ALA A 70 11.99 22.30 27.35
N ASP A 71 13.16 22.71 27.85
CA ASP A 71 14.25 23.22 27.01
C ASP A 71 14.84 22.12 26.13
N VAL A 72 15.03 20.90 26.66
CA VAL A 72 15.52 19.76 25.88
C VAL A 72 14.60 19.50 24.68
N THR A 73 13.29 19.40 24.92
CA THR A 73 12.31 19.19 23.84
C THR A 73 12.32 20.35 22.85
N ALA A 74 12.26 21.59 23.32
CA ALA A 74 12.18 22.76 22.44
C ALA A 74 13.44 22.95 21.58
N ILE A 75 14.63 22.77 22.16
CA ILE A 75 15.90 22.84 21.43
C ILE A 75 15.97 21.71 20.39
N GLN A 76 15.62 20.49 20.79
CA GLN A 76 15.64 19.33 19.90
C GLN A 76 14.70 19.55 18.70
N ASP A 77 13.47 20.01 18.92
CA ASP A 77 12.51 20.29 17.85
C ASP A 77 13.02 21.37 16.90
N GLN A 78 13.64 22.44 17.43
CA GLN A 78 14.23 23.50 16.59
C GLN A 78 15.40 22.99 15.76
N ILE A 79 16.29 22.18 16.34
CA ILE A 79 17.42 21.58 15.64
C ILE A 79 16.92 20.61 14.55
N VAL A 80 16.00 19.71 14.88
CA VAL A 80 15.44 18.74 13.92
C VAL A 80 14.76 19.46 12.76
N ASN A 81 14.00 20.52 13.04
CA ASN A 81 13.39 21.33 11.99
C ASN A 81 14.43 22.06 11.13
N ALA A 82 15.51 22.58 11.72
CA ALA A 82 16.58 23.24 10.98
C ALA A 82 17.39 22.28 10.08
N LEU A 83 17.49 21.01 10.47
CA LEU A 83 18.18 19.95 9.73
C LEU A 83 17.30 19.27 8.65
N LYS A 84 16.00 19.59 8.55
CA LYS A 84 15.15 19.03 7.50
C LYS A 84 15.70 19.37 6.12
N GLY A 85 15.93 18.33 5.31
CA GLY A 85 16.45 18.46 3.94
C GLY A 85 17.95 18.76 3.83
N THR A 86 18.72 18.72 4.93
CA THR A 86 20.19 18.87 4.87
C THR A 86 20.92 17.54 4.69
N GLY A 87 20.22 16.42 4.88
CA GLY A 87 20.82 15.09 4.89
C GLY A 87 21.54 14.74 6.20
N TYR A 88 21.39 15.52 7.27
CA TYR A 88 22.04 15.29 8.58
C TYR A 88 21.02 15.15 9.72
N GLY A 89 21.39 14.44 10.78
CA GLY A 89 20.60 14.28 12.01
C GLY A 89 21.43 14.32 13.29
N LEU A 90 20.78 14.56 14.43
CA LEU A 90 21.45 14.58 15.75
C LEU A 90 22.03 13.20 16.11
N ASN A 91 21.24 12.15 15.90
CA ASN A 91 21.57 10.72 15.99
C ASN A 91 20.41 9.94 15.32
N ASP A 92 20.41 8.61 15.40
CA ASP A 92 19.37 7.77 14.79
C ASP A 92 17.96 8.16 15.26
N ASP A 93 17.83 8.52 16.53
CA ASP A 93 16.56 8.88 17.18
C ASP A 93 16.22 10.38 17.10
N ASN A 94 17.03 11.20 16.43
CA ASN A 94 16.91 12.67 16.44
C ASN A 94 16.93 13.28 17.85
N LYS A 95 17.65 12.68 18.80
CA LYS A 95 17.74 13.14 20.19
C LYS A 95 19.07 13.79 20.50
N LEU A 96 19.06 14.79 21.37
CA LEU A 96 20.29 15.31 21.96
C LEU A 96 20.90 14.27 22.89
N THR A 97 22.19 13.97 22.73
CA THR A 97 22.92 13.12 23.68
C THR A 97 23.10 13.83 25.03
N THR A 98 23.40 13.07 26.09
CA THR A 98 23.67 13.63 27.42
C THR A 98 24.80 14.68 27.39
N ASP A 99 25.84 14.45 26.59
CA ASP A 99 26.97 15.38 26.46
C ASP A 99 26.57 16.66 25.73
N GLN A 100 25.76 16.55 24.67
CA GLN A 100 25.21 17.71 23.95
C GLN A 100 24.30 18.53 24.85
N GLN A 101 23.44 17.88 25.65
CA GLN A 101 22.59 18.55 26.63
C GLN A 101 23.42 19.25 27.72
N THR A 102 24.52 18.62 28.17
CA THR A 102 25.44 19.20 29.15
C THR A 102 26.15 20.43 28.59
N ALA A 103 26.64 20.38 27.35
CA ALA A 103 27.28 21.51 26.68
C ALA A 103 26.30 22.68 26.48
N LEU A 104 25.06 22.38 26.05
CA LEU A 104 23.98 23.36 25.96
C LEU A 104 23.68 23.99 27.33
N ALA A 105 23.54 23.18 28.39
CA ALA A 105 23.26 23.66 29.74
C ALA A 105 24.32 24.64 30.27
N GLN A 106 25.59 24.40 29.96
CA GLN A 106 26.71 25.26 30.36
C GLN A 106 26.79 26.57 29.57
N THR A 107 26.13 26.64 28.41
CA THR A 107 26.24 27.79 27.52
C THR A 107 25.40 28.95 28.05
N VAL A 108 25.94 30.16 27.97
CA VAL A 108 25.24 31.38 28.38
C VAL A 108 24.41 31.96 27.24
N PHE A 109 23.25 32.55 27.56
CA PHE A 109 22.54 33.41 26.61
C PHE A 109 23.43 34.60 26.21
N GLY A 110 23.46 34.93 24.92
CA GLY A 110 24.45 35.81 24.31
C GLY A 110 25.73 35.09 23.85
N GLY A 111 25.85 33.79 24.17
CA GLY A 111 26.95 32.93 23.77
C GLY A 111 26.61 31.97 22.62
N GLN A 112 27.58 31.12 22.28
CA GLN A 112 27.45 30.11 21.24
C GLN A 112 27.94 28.74 21.70
N VAL A 113 27.39 27.68 21.12
CA VAL A 113 27.80 26.30 21.35
C VAL A 113 27.81 25.54 20.03
N LYS A 114 28.78 24.65 19.86
CA LYS A 114 28.84 23.75 18.70
C LYS A 114 28.23 22.40 19.06
N ILE A 115 27.35 21.92 18.21
CA ILE A 115 26.76 20.58 18.30
C ILE A 115 27.11 19.85 17.01
N GLN A 116 27.94 18.83 17.14
CA GLN A 116 28.33 17.98 16.02
C GLN A 116 27.22 16.96 15.74
N THR A 117 26.69 16.98 14.52
CA THR A 117 25.69 16.00 14.04
C THR A 117 26.42 14.72 13.67
N VAL A 118 26.07 13.60 14.30
CA VAL A 118 26.87 12.37 14.17
C VAL A 118 26.50 11.48 12.99
N ILE A 119 25.38 11.73 12.28
CA ILE A 119 25.00 10.89 11.14
C ILE A 119 24.45 11.68 9.94
N PRO A 120 24.80 11.29 8.71
CA PRO A 120 23.95 11.52 7.56
C PRO A 120 22.61 10.81 7.79
N LYS A 121 21.51 11.57 7.84
CA LYS A 121 20.16 11.03 7.93
C LYS A 121 19.49 11.26 6.59
N ALA A 122 19.19 10.18 5.88
CA ALA A 122 18.46 10.27 4.63
C ALA A 122 17.18 11.10 4.85
N PRO A 123 16.90 12.12 4.02
CA PRO A 123 15.69 12.90 4.17
C PRO A 123 14.46 11.98 4.08
N GLU A 124 13.39 12.32 4.82
CA GLU A 124 12.13 11.54 4.79
C GLU A 124 11.62 11.38 3.35
N ILE A 125 11.91 12.35 2.48
CA ILE A 125 11.67 12.32 1.04
C ILE A 125 13.00 12.66 0.35
N GLY A 126 13.53 11.74 -0.44
CA GLY A 126 14.75 11.96 -1.23
C GLY A 126 14.60 13.10 -2.24
N ASP A 127 15.73 13.72 -2.63
CA ASP A 127 15.76 14.82 -3.60
C ASP A 127 15.28 14.43 -5.00
N ASN A 128 15.22 13.12 -5.28
CA ASN A 128 14.63 12.52 -6.48
C ASN A 128 13.25 11.90 -6.22
N GLN A 129 12.60 12.23 -5.11
CA GLN A 129 11.32 11.66 -4.72
C GLN A 129 10.25 12.73 -4.52
N VAL A 130 8.98 12.33 -4.62
CA VAL A 130 7.83 13.12 -4.20
C VAL A 130 6.94 12.25 -3.32
N LYS A 131 6.36 12.82 -2.27
CA LYS A 131 5.34 12.14 -1.47
C LYS A 131 3.97 12.67 -1.84
N LEU A 132 3.07 11.79 -2.24
CA LEU A 132 1.66 12.11 -2.45
C LEU A 132 0.90 11.68 -1.20
N THR A 133 0.27 12.63 -0.51
CA THR A 133 -0.62 12.35 0.62
C THR A 133 -2.05 12.58 0.16
N PHE A 134 -2.90 11.56 0.31
CA PHE A 134 -4.31 11.65 -0.03
C PHE A 134 -5.11 12.03 1.20
N VAL A 135 -5.97 13.03 1.05
CA VAL A 135 -6.84 13.54 2.12
C VAL A 135 -8.29 13.49 1.70
N ASP A 136 -9.20 13.31 2.66
CA ASP A 136 -10.65 13.42 2.40
C ASP A 136 -11.11 14.89 2.28
N ASP A 137 -12.41 15.09 2.06
CA ASP A 137 -13.08 16.40 2.00
C ASP A 137 -12.88 17.27 3.26
N LYS A 138 -12.47 16.68 4.39
CA LYS A 138 -12.21 17.37 5.66
C LYS A 138 -10.72 17.64 5.87
N GLY A 139 -9.85 17.22 4.96
CA GLY A 139 -8.40 17.32 5.07
C GLY A 139 -7.77 16.21 5.92
N THR A 140 -8.52 15.17 6.29
CA THR A 140 -8.03 14.02 7.04
C THR A 140 -7.17 13.14 6.14
N THR A 141 -5.97 12.79 6.56
CA THR A 141 -5.12 11.86 5.80
C THR A 141 -5.74 10.46 5.74
N ILE A 142 -5.91 9.97 4.51
CA ILE A 142 -6.39 8.61 4.22
C ILE A 142 -5.22 7.66 3.96
N GLY A 143 -4.15 8.17 3.36
CA GLY A 143 -2.93 7.40 3.11
C GLY A 143 -1.93 8.19 2.28
N SER A 144 -0.81 7.58 1.93
CA SER A 144 0.23 8.24 1.14
C SER A 144 1.06 7.25 0.33
N ILE A 145 1.68 7.74 -0.75
CA ILE A 145 2.72 7.03 -1.49
C ILE A 145 3.94 7.92 -1.66
N LYS A 146 5.10 7.27 -1.67
CA LYS A 146 6.35 7.91 -2.07
C LYS A 146 6.72 7.41 -3.46
N LEU A 147 6.92 8.33 -4.38
CA LEU A 147 7.31 8.05 -5.75
C LEU A 147 8.75 8.50 -5.95
N THR A 148 9.54 7.68 -6.64
CA THR A 148 10.92 7.99 -7.01
C THR A 148 10.96 8.25 -8.51
N LYS A 149 11.66 9.32 -8.89
CA LYS A 149 11.94 9.67 -10.28
C LYS A 149 12.64 8.53 -11.01
N ALA A 150 12.09 8.11 -12.15
CA ALA A 150 12.72 7.14 -13.05
C ALA A 150 13.60 7.84 -14.11
N ASP A 151 14.44 7.05 -14.78
CA ASP A 151 15.28 7.53 -15.87
C ASP A 151 14.42 8.05 -17.04
N GLY A 152 14.76 9.22 -17.56
CA GLY A 152 14.03 9.88 -18.65
C GLY A 152 12.88 10.78 -18.22
N GLU A 153 12.46 10.74 -16.95
CA GLU A 153 11.47 11.69 -16.42
C GLU A 153 12.12 13.06 -16.19
N SER A 154 11.40 14.15 -16.48
CA SER A 154 11.94 15.51 -16.31
C SER A 154 11.26 16.27 -15.18
N THR A 155 9.97 16.00 -14.97
CA THR A 155 9.12 16.70 -14.01
C THR A 155 8.47 15.75 -13.02
N VAL A 156 8.00 16.28 -11.89
CA VAL A 156 7.19 15.52 -10.94
C VAL A 156 5.91 15.00 -11.61
N GLN A 157 5.32 15.76 -12.53
CA GLN A 157 4.14 15.32 -13.27
C GLN A 157 4.42 14.05 -14.09
N ASP A 158 5.59 13.94 -14.73
CA ASP A 158 5.99 12.72 -15.45
C ASP A 158 6.01 11.52 -14.51
N THR A 159 6.65 11.66 -13.34
CA THR A 159 6.71 10.61 -12.32
C THR A 159 5.33 10.20 -11.81
N ILE A 160 4.44 11.16 -11.56
CA ILE A 160 3.07 10.88 -11.12
C ILE A 160 2.29 10.17 -12.23
N LYS A 161 2.42 10.61 -13.48
CA LYS A 161 1.77 9.98 -14.64
C LYS A 161 2.25 8.54 -14.85
N THR A 162 3.55 8.28 -14.75
CA THR A 162 4.10 6.92 -14.78
C THR A 162 3.51 6.07 -13.65
N ALA A 163 3.46 6.61 -12.43
CA ALA A 163 2.86 5.93 -11.29
C ALA A 163 1.34 5.71 -11.42
N ALA A 164 0.68 6.48 -12.28
CA ALA A 164 -0.73 6.41 -12.63
C ALA A 164 -1.00 5.58 -13.91
N ASN A 165 -0.10 4.64 -14.23
CA ASN A 165 -0.17 3.77 -15.41
C ASN A 165 -0.23 4.56 -16.74
N GLY A 166 0.50 5.66 -16.83
CA GLY A 166 0.55 6.52 -18.01
C GLY A 166 -0.63 7.49 -18.16
N ASN A 167 -1.63 7.44 -17.27
CA ASN A 167 -2.76 8.36 -17.29
C ASN A 167 -2.38 9.69 -16.63
N ASP A 168 -2.73 10.80 -17.26
CA ASP A 168 -2.44 12.13 -16.73
C ASP A 168 -3.52 12.53 -15.69
N PRO A 169 -3.16 12.68 -14.40
CA PRO A 169 -4.10 13.06 -13.34
C PRO A 169 -4.67 14.48 -13.51
N THR A 170 -4.10 15.31 -14.39
CA THR A 170 -4.53 16.68 -14.64
C THR A 170 -5.41 16.84 -15.89
N ALA A 171 -5.53 15.78 -16.71
CA ALA A 171 -6.20 15.86 -18.02
C ALA A 171 -7.74 15.95 -17.96
N GLY A 172 -8.33 15.66 -16.81
CA GLY A 172 -9.77 15.65 -16.62
C GLY A 172 -10.51 14.44 -17.22
N GLY A 173 -11.82 14.42 -16.97
CA GLY A 173 -12.72 13.36 -17.43
C GLY A 173 -12.33 11.96 -16.94
N ASP A 174 -12.47 10.99 -17.84
CA ASP A 174 -12.16 9.58 -17.58
C ASP A 174 -10.65 9.35 -17.38
N ILE A 175 -9.79 10.15 -18.02
CA ILE A 175 -8.33 10.02 -17.91
C ILE A 175 -7.87 10.35 -16.49
N SER A 176 -8.33 11.46 -15.90
CA SER A 176 -8.00 11.78 -14.51
C SER A 176 -8.60 10.76 -13.55
N THR A 177 -9.82 10.27 -13.81
CA THR A 177 -10.45 9.24 -12.97
C THR A 177 -9.58 7.99 -12.89
N LYS A 178 -9.17 7.45 -14.05
CA LYS A 178 -8.22 6.32 -14.16
C LYS A 178 -6.88 6.60 -13.49
N ALA A 179 -6.35 7.81 -13.63
CA ALA A 179 -5.09 8.18 -13.00
C ALA A 179 -5.17 8.15 -11.47
N TYR A 180 -6.19 8.76 -10.86
CA TYR A 180 -6.39 8.74 -9.40
C TYR A 180 -6.67 7.34 -8.88
N SER A 181 -7.47 6.57 -9.60
CA SER A 181 -7.69 5.14 -9.34
C SER A 181 -6.39 4.34 -9.23
N ALA A 182 -5.47 4.52 -10.18
CA ALA A 182 -4.16 3.85 -10.15
C ALA A 182 -3.30 4.31 -8.96
N LEU A 183 -3.25 5.62 -8.71
CA LEU A 183 -2.48 6.20 -7.60
C LEU A 183 -3.00 5.75 -6.23
N LEU A 184 -4.32 5.77 -6.02
CA LEU A 184 -4.96 5.34 -4.78
C LEU A 184 -4.72 3.86 -4.52
N ARG A 185 -4.79 3.00 -5.55
CA ARG A 185 -4.41 1.59 -5.39
C ARG A 185 -2.96 1.38 -5.04
N LYS A 186 -2.05 2.12 -5.68
CA LYS A 186 -0.62 2.08 -5.34
C LYS A 186 -0.38 2.51 -3.88
N ALA A 187 -1.27 3.35 -3.35
CA ALA A 187 -1.33 3.76 -1.95
C ALA A 187 -2.06 2.78 -1.02
N ASN A 188 -2.60 1.68 -1.56
CA ASN A 188 -3.48 0.75 -0.86
C ASN A 188 -4.71 1.45 -0.23
N ILE A 189 -5.23 2.48 -0.89
CA ILE A 189 -6.42 3.24 -0.48
C ILE A 189 -7.62 2.73 -1.28
N LYS A 190 -8.72 2.42 -0.57
CA LYS A 190 -9.95 1.85 -1.14
C LYS A 190 -11.16 2.72 -0.78
N GLY A 191 -12.19 2.73 -1.63
CA GLY A 191 -13.43 3.47 -1.41
C GLY A 191 -13.33 4.98 -1.64
N TYR A 192 -12.23 5.43 -2.25
CA TYR A 192 -12.01 6.83 -2.63
C TYR A 192 -11.74 6.95 -4.12
N GLY A 193 -12.01 8.12 -4.67
CA GLY A 193 -11.75 8.48 -6.05
C GLY A 193 -11.66 9.99 -6.22
N ILE A 194 -11.74 10.45 -7.46
CA ILE A 194 -11.79 11.88 -7.77
C ILE A 194 -13.09 12.22 -8.47
N ASP A 195 -13.63 13.40 -8.17
CA ASP A 195 -14.70 14.02 -8.94
C ASP A 195 -14.22 15.36 -9.55
N GLY A 196 -15.04 15.94 -10.42
CA GLY A 196 -14.72 17.21 -11.09
C GLY A 196 -14.49 18.38 -10.12
N SER A 197 -15.05 18.34 -8.90
CA SER A 197 -14.90 19.41 -7.90
C SER A 197 -13.49 19.46 -7.31
N LYS A 198 -12.76 18.33 -7.26
CA LYS A 198 -11.40 18.27 -6.69
C LYS A 198 -10.31 18.44 -7.72
N LEU A 199 -10.64 18.20 -8.99
CA LEU A 199 -9.66 18.14 -10.06
C LEU A 199 -8.84 19.42 -10.20
N SER A 200 -9.46 20.60 -10.13
CA SER A 200 -8.74 21.88 -10.31
C SER A 200 -7.67 22.08 -9.24
N ALA A 201 -8.05 21.99 -7.97
CA ALA A 201 -7.12 22.20 -6.85
C ALA A 201 -6.00 21.16 -6.84
N ASN A 202 -6.33 19.90 -7.13
CA ASN A 202 -5.29 18.88 -7.21
C ASN A 202 -4.37 19.05 -8.42
N SER A 203 -4.90 19.51 -9.56
CA SER A 203 -4.08 19.79 -10.75
C SER A 203 -3.08 20.91 -10.47
N GLU A 204 -3.49 21.97 -9.78
CA GLU A 204 -2.59 23.03 -9.32
C GLU A 204 -1.50 22.48 -8.38
N ALA A 205 -1.87 21.61 -7.43
CA ALA A 205 -0.91 20.99 -6.52
C ALA A 205 0.11 20.10 -7.26
N ILE A 206 -0.32 19.37 -8.29
CA ILE A 206 0.54 18.51 -9.11
C ILE A 206 1.47 19.36 -10.00
N LEU A 207 0.95 20.40 -10.65
CA LEU A 207 1.73 21.28 -11.52
C LEU A 207 2.75 22.12 -10.73
N GLY A 208 2.44 22.47 -9.48
CA GLY A 208 3.35 23.16 -8.57
C GLY A 208 4.33 22.25 -7.81
N ALA A 209 4.27 20.94 -8.01
CA ALA A 209 5.05 19.98 -7.24
C ALA A 209 6.54 20.02 -7.61
N THR A 210 7.40 19.82 -6.61
CA THR A 210 8.86 19.72 -6.77
C THR A 210 9.38 18.48 -6.05
N TYR A 211 10.46 17.87 -6.56
CA TYR A 211 11.09 16.75 -5.87
C TYR A 211 11.67 17.18 -4.51
N GLY A 212 11.80 16.24 -3.59
CA GLY A 212 12.15 16.48 -2.19
C GLY A 212 10.99 17.02 -1.34
N LYS A 213 9.75 17.08 -1.87
CA LYS A 213 8.57 17.64 -1.19
C LYS A 213 7.39 16.67 -1.13
N GLU A 214 6.47 16.99 -0.23
CA GLU A 214 5.14 16.38 -0.12
C GLU A 214 4.11 17.27 -0.79
N ILE A 215 3.14 16.67 -1.50
CA ILE A 215 1.92 17.34 -1.95
C ILE A 215 0.70 16.61 -1.39
N LYS A 216 -0.37 17.37 -1.15
CA LYS A 216 -1.65 16.84 -0.68
C LYS A 216 -2.66 16.86 -1.82
N LEU A 217 -3.32 15.72 -2.04
CA LEU A 217 -4.35 15.55 -3.06
C LEU A 217 -5.66 15.20 -2.36
N THR A 218 -6.70 15.98 -2.62
CA THR A 218 -8.03 15.77 -2.03
C THR A 218 -8.80 14.76 -2.86
N VAL A 219 -9.36 13.74 -2.21
CA VAL A 219 -10.17 12.70 -2.82
C VAL A 219 -11.52 12.61 -2.13
N THR A 220 -12.52 12.09 -2.83
CA THR A 220 -13.87 11.92 -2.29
C THR A 220 -14.21 10.44 -2.15
N THR A 221 -15.11 10.12 -1.24
CA THR A 221 -15.62 8.76 -1.11
C THR A 221 -16.43 8.38 -2.34
N VAL A 222 -16.20 7.19 -2.87
CA VAL A 222 -16.93 6.65 -4.02
C VAL A 222 -17.61 5.36 -3.64
N GLN A 223 -18.78 5.10 -4.24
CA GLN A 223 -19.45 3.81 -4.10
C GLN A 223 -18.55 2.73 -4.70
N THR A 224 -18.25 1.70 -3.91
CA THR A 224 -17.46 0.55 -4.38
C THR A 224 -18.34 -0.36 -5.23
N GLN A 225 -17.94 -0.57 -6.47
CA GLN A 225 -18.50 -1.53 -7.41
C GLN A 225 -17.61 -2.77 -7.45
N SER A 226 -18.21 -3.94 -7.56
CA SER A 226 -17.45 -5.17 -7.80
C SER A 226 -17.01 -5.24 -9.27
N LEU A 227 -15.79 -5.72 -9.50
CA LEU A 227 -15.33 -6.10 -10.84
C LEU A 227 -16.29 -7.09 -11.50
N LEU A 228 -16.94 -7.92 -10.71
CA LEU A 228 -17.78 -9.00 -11.18
C LEU A 228 -19.26 -8.75 -10.89
N THR A 229 -20.13 -9.29 -11.74
CA THR A 229 -21.57 -9.40 -11.43
C THR A 229 -22.04 -10.83 -11.25
N ASP A 230 -21.24 -11.80 -11.69
CA ASP A 230 -21.49 -13.23 -11.51
C ASP A 230 -20.20 -14.01 -11.78
N ALA A 231 -20.11 -15.25 -11.29
CA ALA A 231 -19.04 -16.18 -11.59
C ALA A 231 -19.57 -17.61 -11.75
N LYS A 232 -19.24 -18.26 -12.86
CA LYS A 232 -19.53 -19.69 -13.12
C LYS A 232 -18.27 -20.53 -13.11
N PHE A 233 -18.40 -21.79 -12.71
CA PHE A 233 -17.28 -22.68 -12.42
C PHE A 233 -17.35 -23.88 -13.37
N PHE A 234 -16.31 -24.11 -14.15
CA PHE A 234 -16.31 -25.15 -15.17
C PHE A 234 -15.09 -26.05 -15.09
N ASP A 235 -15.33 -27.35 -15.27
CA ASP A 235 -14.31 -28.34 -15.64
C ASP A 235 -14.47 -28.69 -17.12
N GLY A 236 -13.54 -28.23 -17.96
CA GLY A 236 -13.69 -28.35 -19.41
C GLY A 236 -15.01 -27.74 -19.91
N SER A 237 -15.95 -28.58 -20.35
CA SER A 237 -17.30 -28.16 -20.78
C SER A 237 -18.40 -28.36 -19.74
N HIS A 238 -18.08 -28.83 -18.54
CA HIS A 238 -19.05 -29.22 -17.51
C HIS A 238 -19.20 -28.15 -16.42
N ASP A 239 -20.43 -27.74 -16.16
CA ASP A 239 -20.77 -26.80 -15.08
C ASP A 239 -20.67 -27.50 -13.72
N ILE A 240 -20.02 -26.83 -12.76
CA ILE A 240 -19.81 -27.33 -11.41
C ILE A 240 -20.77 -26.59 -10.48
N GLY A 241 -21.99 -27.12 -10.34
CA GLY A 241 -23.04 -26.49 -9.53
C GLY A 241 -22.89 -26.62 -8.01
N TYR A 242 -22.13 -27.62 -7.53
CA TYR A 242 -21.88 -27.85 -6.10
C TYR A 242 -20.47 -28.39 -5.90
N MET A 243 -19.73 -27.82 -4.95
CA MET A 243 -18.31 -28.14 -4.76
C MET A 243 -17.87 -27.94 -3.30
N GLU A 244 -16.72 -28.52 -2.97
CA GLU A 244 -15.96 -28.27 -1.77
C GLU A 244 -14.76 -27.37 -2.09
N ASN A 245 -14.57 -26.28 -1.36
CA ASN A 245 -13.42 -25.41 -1.53
C ASN A 245 -12.21 -25.91 -0.71
N ALA A 246 -11.04 -25.28 -0.88
CA ALA A 246 -9.81 -25.66 -0.18
C ALA A 246 -9.90 -25.62 1.35
N ASN A 247 -10.86 -24.86 1.89
CA ASN A 247 -11.13 -24.75 3.33
C ASN A 247 -12.12 -25.81 3.84
N GLY A 248 -12.53 -26.76 3.00
CA GLY A 248 -13.48 -27.82 3.36
C GLY A 248 -14.95 -27.35 3.43
N LYS A 249 -15.24 -26.10 3.01
CA LYS A 249 -16.62 -25.62 2.91
C LYS A 249 -17.25 -26.24 1.66
N ARG A 250 -18.40 -26.87 1.82
CA ARG A 250 -19.25 -27.35 0.72
C ARG A 250 -20.40 -26.39 0.48
N ASP A 251 -20.59 -25.98 -0.77
CA ASP A 251 -21.64 -25.03 -1.11
C ASP A 251 -21.96 -25.05 -2.63
N THR A 252 -23.01 -24.34 -2.99
CA THR A 252 -23.38 -24.10 -4.39
C THR A 252 -22.40 -23.14 -5.07
N ASP A 253 -22.27 -23.26 -6.39
CA ASP A 253 -21.57 -22.32 -7.26
C ASP A 253 -21.98 -20.86 -7.01
N SER A 254 -23.27 -20.64 -6.83
CA SER A 254 -23.87 -19.33 -6.65
C SER A 254 -23.46 -18.72 -5.32
N ASN A 255 -23.36 -19.51 -4.25
CA ASN A 255 -22.90 -19.01 -2.95
C ASN A 255 -21.39 -18.72 -2.96
N PHE A 256 -20.59 -19.51 -3.67
CA PHE A 256 -19.17 -19.21 -3.87
C PHE A 256 -18.94 -17.98 -4.75
N ALA A 257 -19.71 -17.82 -5.83
CA ALA A 257 -19.70 -16.61 -6.65
C ALA A 257 -20.00 -15.38 -5.79
N GLN A 258 -21.06 -15.43 -4.97
CA GLN A 258 -21.40 -14.32 -4.07
C GLN A 258 -20.30 -14.01 -3.04
N ALA A 259 -19.57 -15.02 -2.56
CA ALA A 259 -18.42 -14.79 -1.69
C ALA A 259 -17.28 -14.08 -2.43
N LEU A 260 -16.98 -14.52 -3.66
CA LEU A 260 -15.95 -13.92 -4.52
C LEU A 260 -16.29 -12.46 -4.85
N LEU A 261 -17.51 -12.18 -5.29
CA LEU A 261 -18.02 -10.82 -5.62
C LEU A 261 -17.90 -9.83 -4.45
N LYS A 262 -17.98 -10.32 -3.21
CA LYS A 262 -17.88 -9.49 -2.01
C LYS A 262 -16.44 -9.26 -1.55
N ASP A 263 -15.47 -9.95 -2.15
CA ASP A 263 -14.08 -9.82 -1.76
C ASP A 263 -13.52 -8.42 -2.09
N ALA A 264 -12.92 -7.79 -1.09
CA ALA A 264 -12.44 -6.42 -1.20
C ALA A 264 -11.21 -6.25 -2.12
N ASN A 265 -10.61 -7.34 -2.62
CA ASN A 265 -9.49 -7.28 -3.56
C ASN A 265 -9.96 -7.10 -5.01
N ILE A 266 -11.23 -7.36 -5.31
CA ILE A 266 -11.82 -7.18 -6.64
C ILE A 266 -12.89 -6.08 -6.67
N ASN A 267 -13.05 -5.34 -5.57
CA ASN A 267 -14.01 -4.25 -5.42
C ASN A 267 -13.29 -2.91 -5.37
N GLY A 268 -13.86 -1.89 -6.00
CA GLY A 268 -13.23 -0.58 -6.15
C GLY A 268 -14.17 0.46 -6.77
N ALA A 269 -13.65 1.63 -7.11
CA ALA A 269 -14.41 2.64 -7.85
C ALA A 269 -14.74 2.16 -9.28
N VAL A 270 -15.54 2.90 -10.03
CA VAL A 270 -15.63 2.71 -11.49
C VAL A 270 -14.40 3.31 -12.16
N GLY A 271 -13.86 2.65 -13.21
CA GLY A 271 -12.64 3.04 -13.92
C GLY A 271 -11.35 2.48 -13.31
N ASP A 272 -11.52 1.68 -12.28
CA ASP A 272 -10.50 1.31 -11.32
C ASP A 272 -9.87 -0.02 -11.79
N THR A 273 -8.56 -0.06 -12.06
CA THR A 273 -7.85 -1.25 -12.56
C THR A 273 -7.51 -2.29 -11.49
N ILE A 274 -7.99 -3.53 -11.64
CA ILE A 274 -7.68 -4.70 -10.82
C ILE A 274 -6.65 -5.57 -11.54
N ALA A 275 -5.52 -5.84 -10.89
CA ALA A 275 -4.52 -6.77 -11.40
C ALA A 275 -4.94 -8.22 -11.19
N TYR A 276 -4.52 -9.13 -12.07
CA TYR A 276 -4.78 -10.56 -11.96
C TYR A 276 -4.26 -11.15 -10.63
N SER A 277 -3.22 -10.55 -10.06
CA SER A 277 -2.66 -10.96 -8.76
C SER A 277 -3.59 -10.62 -7.60
N ASP A 278 -4.30 -9.48 -7.64
CA ASP A 278 -5.31 -9.13 -6.63
C ASP A 278 -6.57 -9.99 -6.78
N PHE A 279 -6.94 -10.35 -8.00
CA PHE A 279 -7.96 -11.36 -8.24
C PHE A 279 -7.57 -12.73 -7.67
N ASN A 280 -6.33 -13.17 -7.87
CA ASN A 280 -5.84 -14.42 -7.27
C ASN A 280 -5.84 -14.36 -5.74
N LYS A 281 -5.62 -13.18 -5.12
CA LYS A 281 -5.82 -13.02 -3.66
C LYS A 281 -7.28 -13.20 -3.27
N ALA A 282 -8.24 -12.73 -4.06
CA ALA A 282 -9.67 -12.96 -3.82
C ALA A 282 -10.07 -14.44 -3.99
N ILE A 283 -9.49 -15.13 -4.98
CA ILE A 283 -9.66 -16.58 -5.14
C ILE A 283 -9.12 -17.32 -3.91
N PHE A 284 -7.92 -16.97 -3.45
CA PHE A 284 -7.31 -17.59 -2.27
C PHE A 284 -8.06 -17.29 -0.97
N SER A 285 -8.48 -16.03 -0.74
CA SER A 285 -9.24 -15.65 0.46
C SER A 285 -10.58 -16.37 0.58
N THR A 286 -11.16 -16.76 -0.56
CA THR A 286 -12.42 -17.52 -0.63
C THR A 286 -12.20 -19.04 -0.67
N GLY A 287 -10.95 -19.51 -0.69
CA GLY A 287 -10.57 -20.92 -0.77
C GLY A 287 -10.85 -21.55 -2.14
N LEU A 288 -11.04 -20.74 -3.18
CA LEU A 288 -11.44 -21.19 -4.52
C LEU A 288 -10.25 -21.56 -5.42
N GLU A 289 -9.02 -21.43 -4.94
CA GLU A 289 -7.80 -21.77 -5.68
C GLU A 289 -7.72 -23.27 -5.97
N THR A 290 -8.27 -24.08 -5.08
CA THR A 290 -8.47 -25.51 -5.26
C THR A 290 -9.91 -25.84 -4.90
N ILE A 291 -10.58 -26.58 -5.78
CA ILE A 291 -11.92 -27.12 -5.51
C ILE A 291 -11.93 -28.62 -5.70
N TYR A 292 -12.84 -29.27 -4.98
CA TYR A 292 -13.14 -30.67 -5.10
C TYR A 292 -14.62 -30.83 -5.41
N TYR A 293 -14.95 -31.69 -6.36
CA TYR A 293 -16.31 -32.13 -6.59
C TYR A 293 -16.29 -33.61 -6.96
N ALA A 294 -17.46 -34.23 -7.01
CA ALA A 294 -17.56 -35.66 -7.28
C ALA A 294 -18.72 -35.97 -8.22
N SER A 295 -18.65 -37.12 -8.88
CA SER A 295 -19.73 -37.64 -9.73
C SER A 295 -19.93 -39.13 -9.49
N LYS A 296 -21.13 -39.61 -9.75
CA LYS A 296 -21.45 -41.05 -9.72
C LYS A 296 -20.79 -41.72 -10.92
N GLN A 297 -20.34 -42.96 -10.73
CA GLN A 297 -20.06 -43.82 -11.87
C GLN A 297 -21.39 -44.22 -12.51
N GLU A 298 -21.49 -43.98 -13.80
CA GLU A 298 -22.63 -44.40 -14.62
C GLU A 298 -22.17 -45.29 -15.78
N GLY A 299 -23.13 -45.87 -16.49
CA GLY A 299 -22.88 -46.82 -17.57
C GLY A 299 -23.08 -48.27 -17.14
N VAL A 300 -22.88 -49.17 -18.10
CA VAL A 300 -23.04 -50.61 -17.93
C VAL A 300 -21.79 -51.29 -18.45
N TRP A 301 -21.40 -52.39 -17.79
CA TRP A 301 -20.25 -53.16 -18.23
C TRP A 301 -20.36 -53.50 -19.73
N PRO A 302 -19.30 -53.25 -20.55
CA PRO A 302 -17.93 -52.93 -20.16
C PRO A 302 -17.57 -51.42 -20.13
N VAL A 303 -18.53 -50.51 -20.36
CA VAL A 303 -18.27 -49.07 -20.48
C VAL A 303 -18.83 -48.33 -19.26
N PHE A 304 -17.93 -47.84 -18.42
CA PHE A 304 -18.26 -46.96 -17.31
C PHE A 304 -17.71 -45.56 -17.56
N VAL A 305 -18.48 -44.54 -17.19
CA VAL A 305 -18.12 -43.14 -17.36
C VAL A 305 -18.50 -42.34 -16.11
N PRO A 306 -17.85 -41.19 -15.87
CA PRO A 306 -18.38 -40.21 -14.94
C PRO A 306 -19.77 -39.76 -15.38
N GLY A 307 -20.71 -39.78 -14.44
CA GLY A 307 -22.11 -39.45 -14.66
C GLY A 307 -22.55 -38.24 -13.86
N THR A 308 -23.72 -38.35 -13.22
CA THR A 308 -24.34 -37.25 -12.46
C THR A 308 -23.44 -36.75 -11.34
N HIS A 309 -23.21 -35.42 -11.29
CA HIS A 309 -22.46 -34.77 -10.23
C HIS A 309 -23.19 -34.88 -8.89
N LEU A 310 -22.42 -35.10 -7.81
CA LEU A 310 -22.96 -35.11 -6.46
C LEU A 310 -23.39 -33.70 -6.05
N ASP A 311 -24.58 -33.59 -5.49
CA ASP A 311 -25.17 -32.35 -5.01
C ASP A 311 -25.17 -32.26 -3.47
N ALA A 312 -25.84 -31.23 -2.94
CA ALA A 312 -26.01 -31.05 -1.51
C ALA A 312 -26.68 -32.26 -0.82
N ASN A 313 -27.65 -32.92 -1.46
CA ASN A 313 -28.38 -34.07 -0.88
C ASN A 313 -27.58 -35.38 -0.97
N ASP A 314 -26.55 -35.41 -1.80
CA ASP A 314 -25.59 -36.50 -1.89
C ASP A 314 -24.48 -36.32 -0.82
N LEU A 315 -24.16 -35.07 -0.45
CA LEU A 315 -23.09 -34.68 0.48
C LEU A 315 -23.57 -34.09 1.82
N ASP A 316 -24.75 -34.52 2.29
CA ASP A 316 -25.40 -34.09 3.55
C ASP A 316 -25.17 -35.06 4.73
N GLY A 317 -24.17 -35.93 4.64
CA GLY A 317 -23.81 -36.84 5.72
C GLY A 317 -23.49 -36.10 7.02
N THR A 318 -23.83 -36.72 8.15
CA THR A 318 -23.59 -36.16 9.49
C THR A 318 -22.58 -36.99 10.27
N GLY A 319 -21.74 -36.33 11.08
CA GLY A 319 -20.81 -37.01 11.97
C GLY A 319 -19.56 -37.52 11.24
N ALA A 320 -19.41 -38.83 11.11
CA ALA A 320 -18.20 -39.48 10.61
C ALA A 320 -18.13 -39.65 9.07
N THR A 321 -19.16 -39.20 8.34
CA THR A 321 -19.21 -39.27 6.87
C THR A 321 -19.80 -37.99 6.29
N ILE A 322 -19.28 -37.55 5.14
CA ILE A 322 -19.89 -36.52 4.28
C ILE A 322 -21.02 -37.05 3.43
N PHE A 323 -21.06 -38.36 3.20
CA PHE A 323 -21.97 -38.93 2.22
C PHE A 323 -23.32 -39.20 2.85
N ASN A 324 -24.38 -38.91 2.09
CA ASN A 324 -25.71 -39.40 2.41
C ASN A 324 -25.69 -40.94 2.46
N ALA A 325 -26.48 -41.53 3.36
CA ALA A 325 -26.58 -42.99 3.49
C ALA A 325 -26.94 -43.70 2.17
N LYS A 326 -27.68 -43.04 1.26
CA LYS A 326 -28.03 -43.59 -0.07
C LYS A 326 -26.82 -43.82 -0.98
N LEU A 327 -25.69 -43.17 -0.70
CA LEU A 327 -24.44 -43.37 -1.44
C LEU A 327 -23.63 -44.57 -0.95
N ASN A 328 -24.05 -45.22 0.14
CA ASN A 328 -23.39 -46.44 0.57
C ASN A 328 -23.39 -47.48 -0.57
N SER A 329 -22.24 -48.11 -0.80
CA SER A 329 -22.02 -49.07 -1.89
C SER A 329 -22.11 -48.50 -3.31
N GLN A 330 -22.14 -47.18 -3.47
CA GLN A 330 -21.99 -46.54 -4.79
C GLN A 330 -20.51 -46.42 -5.18
N LYS A 331 -20.26 -46.24 -6.47
CA LYS A 331 -18.92 -45.95 -6.99
C LYS A 331 -18.89 -44.53 -7.51
N ILE A 332 -17.84 -43.79 -7.20
CA ILE A 332 -17.75 -42.36 -7.52
C ILE A 332 -16.38 -42.01 -8.10
N TYR A 333 -16.36 -40.90 -8.82
CA TYR A 333 -15.16 -40.19 -9.24
C TYR A 333 -15.05 -38.91 -8.42
N VAL A 334 -13.87 -38.63 -7.85
CA VAL A 334 -13.59 -37.38 -7.13
C VAL A 334 -12.53 -36.62 -7.89
N TYR A 335 -12.82 -35.36 -8.16
CA TYR A 335 -11.98 -34.46 -8.94
C TYR A 335 -11.29 -33.49 -8.02
N LYS A 336 -10.04 -33.14 -8.35
CA LYS A 336 -9.31 -32.03 -7.76
C LYS A 336 -8.92 -31.07 -8.86
N LEU A 337 -9.49 -29.88 -8.80
CA LEU A 337 -9.22 -28.87 -9.80
C LEU A 337 -8.57 -27.65 -9.18
N THR A 338 -7.74 -26.96 -9.96
CA THR A 338 -7.09 -25.73 -9.55
C THR A 338 -7.34 -24.61 -10.54
N ILE A 339 -7.33 -23.38 -10.04
CA ILE A 339 -7.40 -22.19 -10.89
C ILE A 339 -6.43 -21.13 -10.43
N SER A 340 -5.86 -20.45 -11.42
CA SER A 340 -5.19 -19.17 -11.23
C SER A 340 -5.40 -18.31 -12.47
N ALA A 341 -5.71 -17.03 -12.25
CA ALA A 341 -5.67 -16.03 -13.28
C ALA A 341 -4.21 -15.74 -13.66
N THR A 342 -3.99 -15.43 -14.93
CA THR A 342 -2.68 -15.04 -15.48
C THR A 342 -2.87 -13.90 -16.49
N MET A 343 -1.78 -13.21 -16.83
CA MET A 343 -1.80 -12.14 -17.83
C MET A 343 -2.26 -12.68 -19.19
N GLY A 344 -3.35 -12.13 -19.74
CA GLY A 344 -3.95 -12.61 -20.99
C GLY A 344 -4.45 -14.06 -20.98
N GLY A 345 -4.59 -14.69 -19.80
CA GLY A 345 -4.91 -16.10 -19.66
C GLY A 345 -6.36 -16.46 -19.96
N THR A 346 -6.61 -17.71 -20.37
CA THR A 346 -7.97 -18.20 -20.70
C THR A 346 -8.68 -18.90 -19.55
N ASN A 347 -8.09 -18.93 -18.35
CA ASN A 347 -8.68 -19.56 -17.17
C ASN A 347 -9.79 -18.69 -16.55
N VAL A 348 -9.75 -17.37 -16.76
CA VAL A 348 -10.77 -16.44 -16.30
C VAL A 348 -11.23 -15.62 -17.49
N VAL A 349 -12.38 -15.97 -18.04
CA VAL A 349 -12.92 -15.35 -19.25
C VAL A 349 -14.26 -14.68 -18.98
N THR A 350 -14.60 -13.68 -19.78
CA THR A 350 -15.88 -12.98 -19.71
C THR A 350 -17.02 -13.82 -20.28
N GLY A 351 -18.21 -13.68 -19.70
CA GLY A 351 -19.41 -14.47 -19.99
C GLY A 351 -19.73 -15.47 -18.88
N THR A 352 -20.87 -16.16 -19.00
CA THR A 352 -21.33 -17.18 -18.01
C THR A 352 -21.38 -18.58 -18.62
N ASP A 353 -20.65 -18.82 -19.72
CA ASP A 353 -20.60 -20.09 -20.41
C ASP A 353 -19.14 -20.51 -20.71
N VAL A 354 -18.96 -21.78 -21.10
CA VAL A 354 -17.66 -22.38 -21.44
C VAL A 354 -17.02 -21.75 -22.69
N ASN A 355 -17.83 -21.11 -23.53
CA ASN A 355 -17.38 -20.41 -24.73
C ASN A 355 -17.01 -18.95 -24.43
N GLY A 356 -16.87 -18.60 -23.14
CA GLY A 356 -16.48 -17.28 -22.68
C GLY A 356 -15.39 -16.68 -23.57
N LYS A 357 -15.71 -15.50 -24.11
CA LYS A 357 -15.23 -15.07 -25.43
C LYS A 357 -13.88 -14.37 -25.38
N THR A 358 -13.48 -13.88 -24.22
CA THR A 358 -12.28 -13.05 -24.05
C THR A 358 -11.76 -13.15 -22.63
N SER A 359 -10.44 -13.20 -22.45
CA SER A 359 -9.78 -13.10 -21.15
C SER A 359 -10.29 -11.87 -20.38
N LEU A 360 -10.58 -12.04 -19.08
CA LEU A 360 -10.94 -10.92 -18.20
C LEU A 360 -9.76 -9.95 -18.04
N PHE A 361 -8.55 -10.50 -17.91
CA PHE A 361 -7.32 -9.73 -17.76
C PHE A 361 -6.66 -9.53 -19.12
N ASP A 362 -6.30 -8.29 -19.44
CA ASP A 362 -5.58 -7.96 -20.65
C ASP A 362 -4.14 -8.52 -20.65
N LYS A 363 -3.38 -8.20 -21.71
CA LYS A 363 -1.99 -8.67 -21.87
C LYS A 363 -1.04 -8.12 -20.81
N ASP A 364 -1.44 -7.04 -20.14
CA ASP A 364 -0.71 -6.42 -19.05
C ASP A 364 -1.19 -6.93 -17.68
N GLY A 365 -2.13 -7.88 -17.66
CA GLY A 365 -2.64 -8.52 -16.45
C GLY A 365 -3.72 -7.72 -15.73
N ASN A 366 -4.41 -6.83 -16.43
CA ASN A 366 -5.31 -5.86 -15.82
C ASN A 366 -6.76 -6.04 -16.29
N ALA A 367 -7.70 -5.80 -15.38
CA ALA A 367 -9.13 -5.70 -15.67
C ALA A 367 -9.67 -4.38 -15.09
N THR A 368 -10.59 -3.72 -15.77
CA THR A 368 -11.13 -2.44 -15.29
C THR A 368 -12.52 -2.64 -14.70
N ILE A 369 -12.77 -2.08 -13.51
CA ILE A 369 -14.10 -2.05 -12.93
C ILE A 369 -15.00 -1.14 -13.77
N GLY A 370 -16.01 -1.73 -14.39
CA GLY A 370 -17.04 -1.00 -15.14
C GLY A 370 -18.11 -0.41 -14.23
N ALA A 371 -19.00 0.40 -14.81
CA ALA A 371 -20.20 0.87 -14.11
C ALA A 371 -21.12 -0.29 -13.69
N THR A 372 -21.06 -1.39 -14.44
CA THR A 372 -21.62 -2.69 -14.07
C THR A 372 -20.49 -3.70 -13.98
N GLY A 373 -20.58 -4.64 -13.04
CA GLY A 373 -19.65 -5.76 -12.95
C GLY A 373 -19.70 -6.64 -14.20
N THR A 374 -18.63 -7.38 -14.45
CA THR A 374 -18.50 -8.28 -15.61
C THR A 374 -18.84 -9.71 -15.18
N PRO A 375 -19.74 -10.43 -15.87
CA PRO A 375 -19.94 -11.84 -15.60
C PRO A 375 -18.74 -12.64 -16.10
N ILE A 376 -18.32 -13.64 -15.34
CA ILE A 376 -17.14 -14.45 -15.69
C ILE A 376 -17.39 -15.95 -15.61
N THR A 377 -16.58 -16.66 -16.38
CA THR A 377 -16.40 -18.11 -16.33
C THR A 377 -14.99 -18.41 -15.85
N LEU A 378 -14.92 -19.16 -14.75
CA LEU A 378 -13.72 -19.76 -14.18
C LEU A 378 -13.54 -21.16 -14.77
N LYS A 379 -12.53 -21.31 -15.63
CA LYS A 379 -12.15 -22.58 -16.22
C LYS A 379 -11.03 -23.18 -15.40
N TYR A 380 -11.37 -24.24 -14.68
CA TYR A 380 -10.42 -24.93 -13.85
C TYR A 380 -9.58 -25.90 -14.69
N SER A 381 -8.38 -26.20 -14.21
CA SER A 381 -7.52 -27.24 -14.74
C SER A 381 -7.45 -28.39 -13.74
N GLU A 382 -7.70 -29.59 -14.24
CA GLU A 382 -7.54 -30.82 -13.47
C GLU A 382 -6.06 -31.07 -13.16
N VAL A 383 -5.78 -31.52 -11.93
CA VAL A 383 -4.39 -31.73 -11.47
C VAL A 383 -3.86 -33.10 -11.89
N GLU A 384 -4.62 -34.18 -11.67
CA GLU A 384 -4.15 -35.57 -11.88
C GLU A 384 -5.29 -36.55 -12.24
N GLY A 385 -6.22 -36.14 -13.12
CA GLY A 385 -7.39 -36.97 -13.44
C GLY A 385 -8.35 -37.16 -12.25
N PRO A 386 -9.54 -37.73 -12.46
CA PRO A 386 -10.42 -38.07 -11.36
C PRO A 386 -9.95 -39.33 -10.65
N HIS A 387 -10.00 -39.32 -9.33
CA HIS A 387 -9.76 -40.50 -8.52
C HIS A 387 -11.03 -41.34 -8.37
N PHE A 388 -10.91 -42.65 -8.57
CA PHE A 388 -12.02 -43.59 -8.45
C PHE A 388 -12.11 -44.20 -7.04
N TYR A 389 -13.31 -44.24 -6.47
CA TYR A 389 -13.57 -44.82 -5.15
C TYR A 389 -14.82 -45.71 -5.15
N ASP A 390 -14.70 -46.86 -4.47
CA ASP A 390 -15.82 -47.72 -4.11
C ASP A 390 -16.27 -47.40 -2.68
N LEU A 391 -17.48 -46.86 -2.54
CA LEU A 391 -18.06 -46.46 -1.25
C LEU A 391 -18.65 -47.62 -0.45
N SER A 392 -18.53 -48.87 -0.92
CA SER A 392 -18.76 -50.05 -0.07
C SER A 392 -17.63 -50.27 0.92
N LYS A 393 -16.43 -49.73 0.63
CA LYS A 393 -15.28 -49.78 1.52
C LYS A 393 -15.45 -48.75 2.64
N SER A 394 -15.43 -49.24 3.90
CA SER A 394 -15.68 -48.41 5.09
C SER A 394 -14.76 -47.20 5.21
N GLU A 395 -13.51 -47.34 4.79
CA GLU A 395 -12.48 -46.31 4.81
C GLU A 395 -12.72 -45.20 3.80
N ASN A 396 -13.42 -45.48 2.70
CA ASN A 396 -13.81 -44.47 1.71
C ASN A 396 -15.11 -43.77 2.12
N PHE A 397 -16.06 -44.52 2.69
CA PHE A 397 -17.33 -43.96 3.13
C PHE A 397 -17.20 -43.11 4.39
N SER A 398 -16.25 -43.43 5.28
CA SER A 398 -16.03 -42.74 6.56
C SER A 398 -15.00 -41.61 6.41
N VAL A 399 -15.33 -40.60 5.62
CA VAL A 399 -14.51 -39.39 5.39
C VAL A 399 -15.35 -38.14 5.65
N THR A 400 -14.70 -37.07 6.10
CA THR A 400 -15.34 -35.80 6.51
C THR A 400 -15.21 -34.69 5.47
N SER A 401 -14.50 -34.95 4.38
CA SER A 401 -14.39 -34.03 3.23
C SER A 401 -14.02 -34.77 1.93
N LEU A 402 -14.34 -34.16 0.78
CA LEU A 402 -13.89 -34.69 -0.52
C LEU A 402 -12.38 -34.57 -0.67
N ALA A 403 -11.77 -33.53 -0.08
CA ALA A 403 -10.33 -33.39 -0.04
C ALA A 403 -9.66 -34.54 0.73
N GLU A 404 -10.25 -34.98 1.85
CA GLU A 404 -9.79 -36.13 2.63
C GLU A 404 -9.86 -37.41 1.80
N LEU A 405 -10.97 -37.63 1.09
CA LEU A 405 -11.12 -38.80 0.22
C LEU A 405 -10.09 -38.80 -0.90
N TYR A 406 -9.93 -37.67 -1.60
CA TYR A 406 -9.00 -37.53 -2.71
C TYR A 406 -7.54 -37.83 -2.31
N ALA A 407 -7.16 -37.51 -1.06
CA ALA A 407 -5.82 -37.79 -0.55
C ALA A 407 -5.56 -39.28 -0.26
N LYS A 408 -6.59 -40.13 -0.26
CA LYS A 408 -6.45 -41.58 -0.09
C LYS A 408 -6.05 -42.26 -1.39
N SER A 409 -5.38 -43.40 -1.27
CA SER A 409 -5.07 -44.27 -2.41
C SER A 409 -6.34 -44.66 -3.17
N GLN A 410 -6.26 -44.61 -4.50
CA GLN A 410 -7.37 -44.97 -5.39
C GLN A 410 -7.76 -46.45 -5.22
N SER A 411 -9.04 -46.75 -5.43
CA SER A 411 -9.64 -48.07 -5.10
C SER A 411 -9.46 -49.18 -6.11
#